data_AF-A0A7Y9KEW1-F1
#
_entry.id   AF-A0A7Y9KEW1-F1
#
_cell.length_a   1.000
_cell.length_b   1.000
_cell.length_c   1.000
_cell.angle_alpha   90.00
_cell.angle_beta   90.00
_cell.angle_gamma   90.00
#
_symmetry.space_group_name_H-M   'P 1'
#
loop_
_entity.id
_entity.type
_entity.pdbx_description
1 polymer ?
#
loop_
_entity_poly.entity_id
_entity_poly.type
_entity_poly.pdbx_seq_one_letter_code
_entity_poly.pdbx_strand_id
1 'polypeptide(L)' 'MCGSRDAQRIAQDLADQITRRLFGIGLELNGALARIQDPWTTQRVRAALTGLDDVIDDLRRVVFDLHTAPQDPDVPDR' A
#
# COMPACT_ATOMS: atom_id res chain seq x y z
N MET A 1 27.45 -11.77 0.81
CA MET A 1 25.97 -11.78 0.77
C MET A 1 25.49 -10.56 -0.02
N CYS A 2 24.89 -10.74 -1.20
CA CYS A 2 24.40 -9.63 -2.05
C CYS A 2 22.90 -9.76 -2.44
N GLY A 3 22.24 -10.91 -2.21
CA GLY A 3 20.87 -11.13 -2.70
C GLY A 3 19.74 -10.44 -1.92
N SER A 4 19.93 -10.12 -0.63
CA SER A 4 18.84 -9.58 0.22
C SER A 4 18.50 -8.12 -0.11
N ARG A 5 19.51 -7.30 -0.41
CA ARG A 5 19.35 -5.85 -0.61
C ARG A 5 18.65 -5.48 -1.92
N ASP A 6 18.80 -6.29 -2.97
CA ASP A 6 18.14 -6.07 -4.25
C ASP A 6 16.65 -6.46 -4.20
N ALA A 7 16.33 -7.57 -3.54
CA ALA A 7 14.94 -7.98 -3.30
C ALA A 7 14.17 -6.93 -2.50
N GLN A 8 14.80 -6.33 -1.48
CA GLN A 8 14.20 -5.24 -0.71
C GLN A 8 13.92 -3.99 -1.57
N ARG A 9 14.84 -3.61 -2.46
CA ARG A 9 14.65 -2.47 -3.37
C ARG A 9 13.48 -2.70 -4.33
N ILE A 10 13.38 -3.90 -4.90
CA ILE A 10 12.28 -4.26 -5.82
C ILE A 10 10.93 -4.23 -5.08
N ALA A 11 10.87 -4.74 -3.84
CA ALA A 11 9.66 -4.71 -3.04
C ALA A 11 9.20 -3.27 -2.72
N GLN A 12 10.13 -2.37 -2.41
CA GLN A 12 9.86 -0.96 -2.17
C GLN A 12 9.32 -0.28 -3.45
N ASP A 13 10.01 -0.46 -4.58
CA ASP A 13 9.62 0.15 -5.85
C ASP A 13 8.21 -0.31 -6.29
N LEU A 14 7.91 -1.61 -6.12
CA LEU A 14 6.58 -2.17 -6.38
C LEU A 14 5.53 -1.55 -5.46
N ALA A 15 5.79 -1.45 -4.17
CA ALA A 15 4.85 -0.89 -3.21
C ALA A 15 4.58 0.59 -3.46
N ASP A 16 5.61 1.35 -3.83
CA ASP A 16 5.47 2.76 -4.20
C ASP A 16 4.66 2.90 -5.50
N GLN A 17 4.87 2.02 -6.48
CA GLN A 17 4.09 1.99 -7.71
C GLN A 17 2.61 1.70 -7.43
N ILE A 18 2.31 0.68 -6.63
CA ILE A 18 0.94 0.32 -6.26
C ILE A 18 0.29 1.47 -5.50
N THR A 19 0.96 2.02 -4.49
CA THR A 19 0.48 3.17 -3.70
C THR A 19 0.10 4.35 -4.60
N ARG A 20 0.99 4.75 -5.52
CA ARG A 20 0.71 5.83 -6.49
C ARG A 20 -0.51 5.55 -7.35
N ARG A 21 -0.66 4.31 -7.84
CA ARG A 21 -1.79 3.92 -8.70
C ARG A 21 -3.11 3.93 -7.93
N LEU A 22 -3.12 3.43 -6.69
CA LEU A 22 -4.31 3.45 -5.84
C LEU A 22 -4.74 4.89 -5.52
N PHE A 23 -3.80 5.80 -5.25
CA PHE A 23 -4.13 7.23 -5.11
C PHE A 23 -4.76 7.84 -6.37
N GLY A 24 -4.23 7.51 -7.57
CA GLY A 24 -4.82 7.97 -8.83
C GLY A 24 -6.28 7.54 -8.97
N ILE A 25 -6.56 6.26 -8.68
CA ILE A 25 -7.93 5.71 -8.70
C ILE A 25 -8.80 6.42 -7.65
N GLY A 26 -8.28 6.68 -6.45
CA GLY A 26 -9.00 7.40 -5.40
C GLY A 26 -9.37 8.83 -5.80
N LEU A 27 -8.48 9.54 -6.49
CA LEU A 27 -8.75 10.88 -7.00
C LEU A 27 -9.81 10.88 -8.12
N GLU A 28 -9.72 9.93 -9.05
CA GLU A 28 -10.73 9.74 -10.10
C GLU A 28 -12.13 9.47 -9.51
N LEU A 29 -12.20 8.59 -8.50
CA LEU A 29 -13.44 8.27 -7.80
C LEU A 29 -13.99 9.47 -7.02
N ASN A 30 -13.15 10.28 -6.39
CA ASN A 30 -13.58 11.54 -5.74
C ASN A 30 -14.14 12.54 -6.75
N GLY A 31 -13.52 12.67 -7.93
CA GLY A 31 -14.03 13.50 -9.02
C GLY A 31 -15.39 13.02 -9.54
N ALA A 32 -15.58 11.71 -9.65
CA ALA A 32 -16.86 11.11 -9.98
C ALA A 32 -17.91 11.34 -8.88
N LEU A 33 -17.51 11.25 -7.60
CA LEU A 33 -18.36 11.45 -6.43
C LEU A 33 -19.04 12.83 -6.44
N ALA A 34 -18.31 13.87 -6.86
CA ALA A 34 -18.82 15.23 -6.96
C ALA A 34 -19.99 15.38 -7.97
N ARG A 35 -20.20 14.38 -8.84
CA ARG A 35 -21.27 14.36 -9.86
C ARG A 35 -22.45 13.47 -9.47
N ILE A 36 -22.33 12.71 -8.39
CA ILE A 36 -23.38 11.80 -7.91
C ILE A 36 -24.34 12.60 -7.02
N GLN A 37 -25.61 12.64 -7.40
CA GLN A 37 -26.66 13.29 -6.60
C GLN A 37 -27.34 12.34 -5.61
N ASP A 38 -27.23 11.03 -5.85
CA ASP A 38 -27.79 10.01 -4.98
C ASP A 38 -26.94 9.84 -3.70
N PRO A 39 -27.50 10.11 -2.51
CA PRO A 39 -26.77 10.01 -1.25
C PRO A 39 -26.31 8.59 -0.93
N TRP A 40 -27.09 7.57 -1.30
CA TRP A 40 -26.74 6.17 -1.01
C TRP A 40 -25.53 5.72 -1.83
N THR A 41 -25.50 6.03 -3.11
CA THR A 41 -24.37 5.75 -4.00
C THR A 41 -23.13 6.52 -3.56
N THR A 42 -23.29 7.78 -3.15
CA THR A 42 -22.19 8.59 -2.58
C THR A 42 -21.55 7.90 -1.37
N GLN A 43 -22.36 7.40 -0.45
CA GLN A 43 -21.86 6.70 0.74
C GLN A 43 -21.15 5.38 0.39
N ARG A 44 -21.66 4.63 -0.60
CA ARG A 44 -20.99 3.40 -1.06
C ARG A 44 -19.62 3.68 -1.67
N VAL A 45 -19.50 4.70 -2.49
CA VAL A 45 -18.21 5.07 -3.10
C VAL A 45 -17.23 5.59 -2.04
N ARG A 46 -17.71 6.37 -1.05
CA ARG A 46 -16.88 6.78 0.10
C ARG A 46 -16.37 5.59 0.91
N ALA A 47 -17.21 4.60 1.19
CA ALA A 47 -16.79 3.40 1.89
C ALA A 47 -15.73 2.61 1.11
N ALA A 48 -15.86 2.54 -0.22
CA ALA A 48 -14.85 1.92 -1.08
C ALA A 48 -13.51 2.70 -1.08
N LEU A 49 -13.57 4.04 -1.02
CA LEU A 49 -12.38 4.89 -0.88
C LEU A 49 -11.68 4.66 0.47
N THR A 50 -12.43 4.58 1.57
CA THR A 50 -11.84 4.28 2.88
C THR A 50 -11.16 2.91 2.88
N GLY A 51 -11.78 1.88 2.31
CA GLY A 51 -11.14 0.56 2.21
C GLY A 51 -9.90 0.56 1.32
N LEU A 52 -9.82 1.45 0.32
CA LEU A 52 -8.63 1.65 -0.50
C LEU A 52 -7.49 2.26 0.31
N ASP A 53 -7.79 3.26 1.15
CA ASP A 53 -6.82 3.88 2.04
C ASP A 53 -6.27 2.87 3.07
N ASP A 54 -7.13 2.03 3.64
CA ASP A 54 -6.72 0.97 4.58
C ASP A 54 -5.72 0.00 3.93
N VAL A 55 -5.99 -0.42 2.68
CA VAL A 55 -5.09 -1.32 1.94
C VAL A 55 -3.75 -0.65 1.62
N ILE A 56 -3.73 0.66 1.34
CA ILE A 56 -2.49 1.41 1.14
C ILE A 56 -1.65 1.42 2.44
N ASP A 57 -2.28 1.65 3.58
CA ASP A 57 -1.59 1.69 4.87
C ASP A 57 -1.06 0.32 5.30
N ASP A 58 -1.82 -0.76 5.05
CA ASP A 58 -1.34 -2.13 5.27
C ASP A 58 -0.13 -2.46 4.39
N LEU A 59 -0.18 -2.08 3.10
CA LEU A 59 0.94 -2.29 2.17
C LEU A 59 2.19 -1.57 2.66
N ARG A 60 2.06 -0.30 3.10
CA ARG A 60 3.16 0.49 3.65
C ARG A 60 3.75 -0.16 4.90
N ARG A 61 2.89 -0.72 5.77
CA ARG A 61 3.33 -1.38 7.00
C ARG A 61 4.11 -2.66 6.70
N VAL A 62 3.61 -3.52 5.81
CA VAL A 62 4.32 -4.76 5.42
C VAL A 62 5.71 -4.46 4.89
N VAL A 63 5.84 -3.43 4.05
CA VAL A 63 7.14 -2.99 3.54
C VAL A 63 8.01 -2.47 4.69
N PHE A 64 7.49 -1.63 5.58
CA PHE A 64 8.27 -1.11 6.69
C PHE A 64 8.73 -2.21 7.67
N ASP A 65 7.88 -3.17 7.98
CA ASP A 65 8.20 -4.30 8.86
C ASP A 65 9.29 -5.21 8.25
N LEU A 66 9.30 -5.39 6.93
CA LEU A 66 10.41 -6.06 6.21
C LEU A 66 11.75 -5.31 6.36
N HIS A 67 11.74 -4.01 6.63
CA HIS A 67 12.96 -3.21 6.86
C HIS A 67 13.39 -3.21 8.33
N THR A 68 12.47 -3.35 9.28
CA THR A 68 12.75 -3.29 10.73
C THR A 68 13.05 -4.64 11.35
N ALA A 69 12.67 -5.74 10.70
CA ALA A 69 13.14 -7.07 11.07
C ALA A 69 14.69 -7.04 11.10
N PRO A 70 15.32 -7.16 12.28
CA PRO A 70 16.76 -7.31 12.36
C PRO A 70 17.10 -8.50 11.47
N GLN A 71 17.99 -8.30 10.49
CA GLN A 71 18.63 -9.43 9.82
C GLN A 71 19.26 -10.21 10.97
N ASP A 72 18.66 -11.32 11.41
CA ASP A 72 19.16 -12.14 12.51
C ASP A 72 20.60 -12.53 12.15
N PRO A 73 21.61 -11.87 12.75
CA PRO A 73 22.98 -12.15 12.44
C PRO A 73 23.37 -13.29 13.36
N ASP A 74 23.64 -14.45 12.75
CA ASP A 74 24.40 -15.53 13.36
C ASP A 74 23.63 -16.36 14.41
N VAL A 75 22.90 -17.37 13.94
CA VAL A 75 22.69 -18.60 14.72
C VAL A 75 23.94 -19.47 14.49
N PRO A 76 24.84 -19.64 15.48
CA PRO A 76 26.02 -20.48 15.31
C PRO A 76 25.58 -21.94 15.22
N ASP A 77 25.98 -22.59 14.13
CA ASP A 77 25.86 -24.04 13.92
C ASP A 77 26.58 -24.77 15.06
N ARG A 78 25.85 -25.62 15.80
CA ARG A 78 26.36 -26.37 16.95
C ARG A 78 26.51 -27.84 16.62
#